data_AF-A0A2D0JU55-F1
#
_entry.id   AF-A0A2D0JU55-F1
#
_cell.length_a   1.000
_cell.length_b   1.000
_cell.length_c   1.000
_cell.angle_alpha   90.00
_cell.angle_beta   90.00
_cell.angle_gamma   90.00
#
_symmetry.space_group_name_H-M   'P 1'
#
loop_
_entity.id
_entity.type
_entity.pdbx_description
1 polymer ?
#
loop_
_entity_poly.entity_id
_entity_poly.type
_entity_poly.pdbx_seq_one_letter_code
_entity_poly.pdbx_strand_id
1 'polypeptide(L)'
;MKLSFYWDREFKSFSFEEKVRNSARLIPYLRGGFQYFIDVSSTYPTNRLNLVGHGDQFKLLFEGLLLGAKKLSPQELADHIGPLLMKDNARSIRLLSCFSGKSGFAHKLADITGLPVKANREIFSPQCFYYAQDERLWLRREKQVFPSESLNTSEDNIVRFFWYNPHNLHAS
;
A
#
# COMPACT_ATOMS: atom_id res chain seq x y z
N MET A 1 -15.23 -2.40 -1.58
CA MET A 1 -15.09 -3.50 -0.60
C MET A 1 -14.36 -2.97 0.63
N LYS A 2 -14.81 -3.31 1.84
CA LYS A 2 -14.08 -3.01 3.07
C LYS A 2 -13.20 -4.22 3.40
N LEU A 3 -11.89 -4.05 3.45
CA LEU A 3 -10.98 -5.14 3.81
C LEU A 3 -10.98 -5.35 5.33
N SER A 4 -11.12 -6.60 5.73
CA SER A 4 -10.93 -7.05 7.10
C SER A 4 -9.48 -7.52 7.27
N PHE A 5 -8.99 -7.39 8.50
CA PHE A 5 -7.59 -7.52 8.84
C PHE A 5 -7.42 -8.62 9.89
N TYR A 6 -6.62 -9.64 9.59
CA TYR A 6 -6.49 -10.85 10.42
C TYR A 6 -5.03 -11.14 10.81
N TRP A 7 -4.86 -11.89 11.90
CA TRP A 7 -3.58 -12.48 12.28
C TRP A 7 -3.25 -13.68 11.37
N ASP A 8 -1.96 -13.97 11.18
CA ASP A 8 -1.50 -15.08 10.32
C ASP A 8 -2.11 -16.44 10.73
N ARG A 9 -2.21 -16.70 12.04
CA ARG A 9 -2.83 -17.93 12.55
C ARG A 9 -4.31 -18.04 12.19
N GLU A 10 -5.06 -16.94 12.22
CA GLU A 10 -6.48 -16.90 11.84
C GLU A 10 -6.64 -17.14 10.34
N PHE A 11 -5.81 -16.50 9.51
CA PHE A 11 -5.85 -16.70 8.07
C PHE A 11 -5.54 -18.15 7.67
N LYS A 12 -4.54 -18.76 8.31
CA LYS A 12 -4.18 -20.17 8.04
C LYS A 12 -5.34 -21.12 8.33
N SER A 13 -6.18 -20.81 9.33
CA SER A 13 -7.37 -21.61 9.67
C SER A 13 -8.58 -21.38 8.77
N PHE A 14 -8.60 -20.33 7.94
CA PHE A 14 -9.73 -20.08 7.04
C PHE A 14 -9.84 -21.11 5.93
N SER A 15 -11.09 -21.46 5.61
CA SER A 15 -11.46 -22.16 4.38
C SER A 15 -11.07 -21.37 3.13
N PHE A 16 -11.02 -22.03 1.97
CA PHE A 16 -10.74 -21.34 0.71
C PHE A 16 -11.75 -20.22 0.41
N GLU A 17 -13.04 -20.42 0.71
CA GLU A 17 -14.09 -19.42 0.45
C GLU A 17 -13.95 -18.20 1.35
N GLU A 18 -13.73 -18.42 2.65
CA GLU A 18 -13.38 -17.33 3.58
C GLU A 18 -12.14 -16.61 3.09
N LYS A 19 -11.23 -17.37 2.46
CA LYS A 19 -10.03 -16.77 1.93
C LYS A 19 -10.27 -15.87 0.71
N VAL A 20 -11.11 -16.30 -0.21
CA VAL A 20 -11.48 -15.48 -1.36
C VAL A 20 -12.28 -14.24 -0.91
N ARG A 21 -13.19 -14.41 0.06
CA ARG A 21 -14.07 -13.33 0.56
C ARG A 21 -13.32 -12.17 1.20
N ASN A 22 -12.20 -12.45 1.84
CA ASN A 22 -11.45 -11.46 2.62
C ASN A 22 -10.15 -10.99 1.92
N SER A 23 -9.99 -11.30 0.63
CA SER A 23 -8.90 -10.77 -0.21
C SER A 23 -9.37 -9.77 -1.25
N ALA A 24 -8.44 -8.90 -1.66
CA ALA A 24 -8.60 -8.06 -2.82
C ALA A 24 -8.11 -8.79 -4.07
N ARG A 25 -8.92 -8.80 -5.13
CA ARG A 25 -8.45 -9.21 -6.45
C ARG A 25 -7.54 -8.11 -7.00
N LEU A 26 -6.33 -8.48 -7.42
CA LEU A 26 -5.40 -7.58 -8.07
C LEU A 26 -5.79 -7.39 -9.53
N ILE A 27 -5.68 -6.14 -9.99
CA ILE A 27 -5.89 -5.75 -11.38
C ILE A 27 -4.52 -5.42 -11.97
N PRO A 28 -4.08 -6.11 -13.03
CA PRO A 28 -2.84 -5.78 -13.69
C PRO A 28 -2.97 -4.44 -14.44
N TYR A 29 -1.97 -3.58 -14.30
CA TYR A 29 -1.84 -2.35 -15.06
C TYR A 29 -0.56 -2.40 -15.91
N LEU A 30 -0.70 -2.99 -17.11
CA LEU A 30 0.43 -3.34 -17.97
C LEU A 30 1.30 -2.13 -18.35
N ARG A 31 0.70 -0.95 -18.58
CA ARG A 31 1.44 0.26 -18.96
C ARG A 31 2.43 0.73 -17.91
N GLY A 32 2.09 0.56 -16.63
CA GLY A 32 2.95 0.92 -15.51
C GLY A 32 3.72 -0.25 -14.91
N GLY A 33 3.48 -1.48 -15.40
CA GLY A 33 4.15 -2.68 -14.89
C GLY A 33 3.78 -3.07 -13.46
N PHE A 34 2.66 -2.60 -12.91
CA PHE A 34 2.25 -2.88 -11.53
C PHE A 34 0.84 -3.48 -11.44
N GLN A 35 0.51 -3.98 -10.25
CA GLN A 35 -0.84 -4.43 -9.91
C GLN A 35 -1.47 -3.49 -8.90
N TYR A 36 -2.78 -3.33 -8.97
CA TYR A 36 -3.53 -2.46 -8.05
C TYR A 36 -4.89 -3.04 -7.68
N PHE A 37 -5.51 -2.46 -6.65
CA PHE A 37 -6.92 -2.67 -6.35
C PHE A 37 -7.51 -1.45 -5.61
N ILE A 38 -8.84 -1.35 -5.61
CA ILE A 38 -9.57 -0.30 -4.90
C ILE A 38 -10.22 -0.87 -3.64
N ASP A 39 -10.00 -0.22 -2.50
CA ASP A 39 -10.75 -0.45 -1.27
C ASP A 39 -11.31 0.86 -0.72
N VAL A 40 -12.05 0.79 0.38
CA VAL A 40 -12.49 1.97 1.12
C VAL A 40 -11.54 2.16 2.30
N SER A 41 -10.90 3.32 2.38
CA SER A 41 -10.03 3.63 3.52
C SER A 41 -10.86 3.77 4.79
N SER A 42 -10.38 3.19 5.90
CA SER A 42 -11.02 3.31 7.21
C SER A 42 -10.78 4.68 7.84
N THR A 43 -9.66 5.34 7.51
CA THR A 43 -9.28 6.66 8.02
C THR A 43 -9.98 7.78 7.27
N TYR A 44 -10.14 7.62 5.96
CA TYR A 44 -10.86 8.54 5.08
C TYR A 44 -11.89 7.70 4.34
N PRO A 45 -13.20 7.80 4.64
CA PRO A 45 -14.24 6.92 4.09
C PRO A 45 -14.52 7.20 2.61
N THR A 46 -13.48 7.01 1.80
CA THR A 46 -13.36 7.32 0.38
C THR A 46 -12.60 6.17 -0.27
N ASN A 47 -12.75 6.05 -1.59
CA ASN A 47 -11.99 5.07 -2.36
C ASN A 47 -10.49 5.34 -2.22
N ARG A 48 -9.73 4.26 -2.07
CA ARG A 48 -8.27 4.28 -1.96
C ARG A 48 -7.67 3.39 -3.03
N LEU A 49 -6.70 3.94 -3.74
CA LEU A 49 -5.90 3.21 -4.71
C LEU A 49 -4.75 2.50 -4.00
N ASN A 50 -4.68 1.18 -4.12
CA ASN A 50 -3.65 0.36 -3.49
C ASN A 50 -2.71 -0.16 -4.56
N LEU A 51 -1.42 0.17 -4.48
CA LEU A 51 -0.41 -0.20 -5.48
C LEU A 51 0.54 -1.23 -4.87
N VAL A 52 0.77 -2.33 -5.58
CA VAL A 52 1.66 -3.41 -5.15
C VAL A 52 2.96 -3.36 -5.93
N GLY A 53 4.09 -3.37 -5.21
CA GLY A 53 5.41 -3.27 -5.81
C GLY A 53 6.55 -3.41 -4.82
N HIS A 54 7.76 -3.21 -5.32
CA HIS A 54 8.97 -3.05 -4.55
C HIS A 54 9.28 -1.57 -4.38
N GLY A 55 9.79 -1.21 -3.20
CA GLY A 55 10.37 0.09 -2.95
C GLY A 55 11.83 -0.06 -2.56
N ASP A 56 12.61 0.98 -2.82
CA ASP A 56 14.02 1.05 -2.50
C ASP A 56 14.24 1.93 -1.25
N GLN A 57 15.02 1.44 -0.28
CA GLN A 57 15.28 2.18 0.97
C GLN A 57 16.17 3.40 0.77
N PHE A 58 17.01 3.42 -0.27
CA PHE A 58 17.99 4.46 -0.54
C PHE A 58 17.66 5.27 -1.79
N LYS A 59 16.70 4.82 -2.59
CA LYS A 59 16.29 5.50 -3.83
C LYS A 59 14.82 5.84 -3.80
N LEU A 60 14.49 6.96 -4.44
CA LEU A 60 13.11 7.37 -4.69
C LEU A 60 12.56 6.61 -5.90
N LEU A 61 12.49 5.29 -5.80
CA LEU A 61 12.00 4.42 -6.85
C LEU A 61 10.95 3.45 -6.34
N PHE A 62 9.94 3.24 -7.18
CA PHE A 62 8.92 2.21 -7.06
C PHE A 62 8.99 1.31 -8.28
N GLU A 63 8.92 0.00 -8.10
CA GLU A 63 8.93 -0.99 -9.17
C GLU A 63 7.74 -1.92 -9.01
N GLY A 64 6.92 -2.06 -10.03
CA GLY A 64 5.79 -3.00 -9.98
C GLY A 64 6.25 -4.46 -9.99
N LEU A 65 5.31 -5.38 -9.77
CA LEU A 65 5.59 -6.83 -9.72
C LEU A 65 5.38 -7.57 -11.04
N LEU A 66 4.90 -6.88 -12.08
CA LEU A 66 4.70 -7.53 -13.38
C LEU A 66 6.03 -7.73 -14.10
N LEU A 67 6.11 -8.78 -14.92
CA LEU A 67 7.32 -9.07 -15.69
C LEU A 67 7.69 -7.88 -16.59
N GLY A 68 8.94 -7.43 -16.51
CA GLY A 68 9.44 -6.28 -17.27
C GLY A 68 9.01 -4.92 -16.71
N ALA A 69 8.52 -4.86 -15.47
CA ALA A 69 8.26 -3.60 -14.79
C ALA A 69 9.50 -2.71 -14.78
N LYS A 70 9.31 -1.41 -15.02
CA LYS A 70 10.36 -0.41 -14.89
C LYS A 70 10.34 0.19 -13.49
N LYS A 71 11.49 0.67 -13.05
CA LYS A 71 11.59 1.53 -11.87
C LYS A 71 11.05 2.92 -12.22
N LEU A 72 10.10 3.38 -11.44
CA LEU A 72 9.41 4.65 -11.60
C LEU A 72 9.79 5.60 -10.47
N SER A 73 10.10 6.84 -10.82
CA SER A 73 10.17 7.96 -9.88
C SER A 73 8.76 8.33 -9.36
N PRO A 74 8.65 9.17 -8.31
CA PRO A 74 7.35 9.64 -7.83
C PRO A 74 6.51 10.33 -8.91
N GLN A 75 7.13 11.12 -9.79
CA GLN A 75 6.42 11.81 -10.87
C GLN A 75 5.91 10.84 -11.92
N GLU A 76 6.76 9.92 -12.41
CA GLU A 76 6.36 8.93 -13.40
C GLU A 76 5.24 8.03 -12.85
N LEU A 77 5.31 7.65 -11.58
CA LEU A 77 4.23 6.91 -10.95
C LEU A 77 2.94 7.74 -10.88
N ALA A 78 3.02 9.02 -10.50
CA ALA A 78 1.88 9.93 -10.46
C ALA A 78 1.19 10.04 -11.83
N ASP A 79 1.98 10.19 -12.90
CA ASP A 79 1.49 10.26 -14.28
C ASP A 79 0.75 8.97 -14.67
N HIS A 80 1.28 7.82 -14.27
CA HIS A 80 0.66 6.52 -14.54
C HIS A 80 -0.65 6.30 -13.77
N ILE A 81 -0.74 6.76 -12.52
CA ILE A 81 -1.90 6.51 -11.65
C ILE A 81 -2.99 7.57 -11.76
N GLY A 82 -2.69 8.76 -12.29
CA GLY A 82 -3.66 9.84 -12.47
C GLY A 82 -4.99 9.39 -13.12
N PRO A 83 -4.95 8.66 -14.26
CA PRO A 83 -6.16 8.13 -14.87
C PRO A 83 -6.93 7.14 -13.97
N LEU A 84 -6.23 6.33 -13.17
CA LEU A 84 -6.86 5.39 -12.22
C LEU A 84 -7.54 6.14 -11.07
N LEU A 85 -6.87 7.16 -10.53
CA LEU A 85 -7.41 8.01 -9.47
C LEU A 85 -8.72 8.68 -9.90
N MET A 86 -8.78 9.20 -11.13
CA MET A 86 -10.00 9.82 -11.68
C MET A 86 -11.09 8.78 -11.93
N LYS A 87 -10.75 7.67 -12.61
CA LYS A 87 -11.71 6.61 -12.97
C LYS A 87 -12.41 6.04 -11.74
N ASP A 88 -11.67 5.78 -10.68
CA ASP A 88 -12.19 5.12 -9.47
C ASP A 88 -12.56 6.12 -8.36
N ASN A 89 -12.50 7.43 -8.64
CA ASN A 89 -12.71 8.52 -7.67
C ASN A 89 -11.92 8.28 -6.36
N ALA A 90 -10.68 7.81 -6.49
CA ALA A 90 -9.84 7.50 -5.34
C ALA A 90 -9.27 8.80 -4.76
N ARG A 91 -9.42 8.98 -3.44
CA ARG A 91 -9.02 10.18 -2.69
C ARG A 91 -7.86 9.94 -1.74
N SER A 92 -7.28 8.75 -1.79
CA SER A 92 -6.04 8.41 -1.10
C SER A 92 -5.32 7.27 -1.82
N ILE A 93 -4.03 7.13 -1.54
CA ILE A 93 -3.17 6.10 -2.11
C ILE A 93 -2.58 5.27 -0.97
N ARG A 94 -2.39 3.96 -1.16
CA ARG A 94 -1.55 3.12 -0.31
C ARG A 94 -0.52 2.39 -1.14
N LEU A 95 0.75 2.58 -0.78
CA LEU A 95 1.88 1.87 -1.35
C LEU A 95 2.16 0.60 -0.53
N LEU A 96 1.88 -0.54 -1.12
CA LEU A 96 2.17 -1.86 -0.59
C LEU A 96 3.57 -2.29 -1.07
N SER A 97 4.58 -1.52 -0.67
CA SER A 97 5.98 -1.63 -1.13
C SER A 97 6.99 -1.24 -0.04
N CYS A 98 8.05 -2.05 0.11
CA CYS A 98 9.04 -1.88 1.18
C CYS A 98 9.62 -0.47 1.19
N PHE A 99 9.84 0.09 2.38
CA PHE A 99 10.58 1.35 2.57
C PHE A 99 10.07 2.61 1.86
N SER A 100 8.98 2.58 1.09
CA SER A 100 8.51 3.76 0.34
C SER A 100 8.14 4.94 1.26
N GLY A 101 7.81 4.68 2.52
CA GLY A 101 7.66 5.72 3.54
C GLY A 101 8.98 6.21 4.13
N LYS A 102 10.02 5.37 4.18
CA LYS A 102 11.33 5.70 4.76
C LYS A 102 12.22 6.47 3.79
N SER A 103 12.21 6.09 2.51
CA SER A 103 13.03 6.76 1.49
C SER A 103 12.56 8.16 1.13
N GLY A 104 11.35 8.56 1.57
CA GLY A 104 10.71 9.81 1.18
C GLY A 104 9.89 9.72 -0.11
N PHE A 105 9.80 8.54 -0.73
CA PHE A 105 9.01 8.33 -1.94
C PHE A 105 7.53 8.69 -1.74
N ALA A 106 6.94 8.21 -0.65
CA ALA A 106 5.53 8.45 -0.33
C ALA A 106 5.22 9.92 -0.06
N HIS A 107 6.12 10.66 0.58
CA HIS A 107 6.00 12.11 0.75
C HIS A 107 5.95 12.81 -0.61
N LYS A 108 6.95 12.57 -1.47
CA LYS A 108 6.99 13.22 -2.79
C LYS A 108 5.77 12.88 -3.65
N LEU A 109 5.31 11.64 -3.59
CA LEU A 109 4.09 11.24 -4.30
C LEU A 109 2.86 11.97 -3.77
N ALA A 110 2.76 12.17 -2.45
CA ALA A 110 1.67 12.92 -1.83
C ALA A 110 1.68 14.38 -2.28
N ASP A 111 2.87 15.00 -2.32
CA ASP A 111 3.04 16.39 -2.78
C ASP A 111 2.63 16.55 -4.25
N ILE A 112 3.07 15.64 -5.12
CA ILE A 112 2.77 15.69 -6.56
C ILE A 112 1.27 15.47 -6.83
N THR A 113 0.66 14.51 -6.14
CA THR A 113 -0.74 14.13 -6.40
C THR A 113 -1.74 15.00 -5.64
N GLY A 114 -1.31 15.72 -4.61
CA GLY A 114 -2.20 16.42 -3.68
C GLY A 114 -3.08 15.46 -2.86
N LEU A 115 -2.76 14.17 -2.80
CA LEU A 115 -3.55 13.17 -2.10
C LEU A 115 -2.79 12.56 -0.92
N PRO A 116 -3.47 12.17 0.17
CA PRO A 116 -2.86 11.40 1.24
C PRO A 116 -2.30 10.07 0.72
N VAL A 117 -1.02 9.81 1.01
CA VAL A 117 -0.34 8.55 0.68
C VAL A 117 -0.04 7.80 1.96
N LYS A 118 -0.41 6.52 2.02
CA LYS A 118 -0.08 5.60 3.09
C LYS A 118 1.05 4.67 2.64
N ALA A 119 2.15 4.56 3.38
CA ALA A 119 3.26 3.68 2.99
C ALA A 119 4.01 3.06 4.18
N ASN A 120 4.72 1.96 3.93
CA ASN A 120 5.54 1.29 4.93
C ASN A 120 6.96 1.88 4.96
N ARG A 121 7.56 1.94 6.15
CA ARG A 121 8.93 2.44 6.39
C ARG A 121 9.96 1.32 6.54
N GLU A 122 9.54 0.06 6.54
CA GLU A 122 10.38 -1.10 6.85
C GLU A 122 10.36 -2.11 5.69
N ILE A 123 11.16 -3.19 5.84
CA ILE A 123 11.08 -4.36 4.97
C ILE A 123 9.71 -5.01 5.20
N PHE A 124 8.97 -5.29 4.13
CA PHE A 124 7.89 -6.25 4.22
C PHE A 124 8.48 -7.66 4.26
N SER A 125 8.13 -8.43 5.30
CA SER A 125 8.22 -9.89 5.18
C SER A 125 7.25 -10.33 4.08
N PRO A 126 7.60 -11.30 3.20
CA PRO A 126 6.68 -11.90 2.24
C PRO A 126 5.37 -12.39 2.89
N GLN A 127 5.40 -12.67 4.20
CA GLN A 127 4.24 -13.06 5.01
C GLN A 127 3.22 -11.93 5.22
N CYS A 128 3.54 -10.69 4.85
CA CYS A 128 2.61 -9.56 4.91
C CYS A 128 1.56 -9.60 3.78
N PHE A 129 1.86 -10.36 2.72
CA PHE A 129 1.01 -10.57 1.56
C PHE A 129 0.90 -12.07 1.33
N TYR A 130 -0.18 -12.68 1.83
CA TYR A 130 -0.52 -14.00 1.32
C TYR A 130 -1.11 -13.80 -0.07
N TYR A 131 -0.34 -14.20 -1.09
CA TYR A 131 -0.89 -14.49 -2.41
C TYR A 131 -1.80 -15.71 -2.21
N ALA A 132 -3.08 -15.45 -1.98
CA ALA A 132 -4.04 -16.51 -2.21
C ALA A 132 -4.03 -16.77 -3.72
N GLN A 133 -4.20 -18.04 -4.09
CA GLN A 133 -4.35 -18.47 -5.47
C GLN A 133 -5.28 -17.50 -6.25
N ASP A 134 -5.02 -17.32 -7.54
CA ASP A 134 -5.81 -16.49 -8.48
C ASP A 134 -5.64 -14.96 -8.37
N GLU A 135 -4.40 -14.48 -8.27
CA GLU A 135 -4.10 -13.03 -8.33
C GLU A 135 -4.76 -12.22 -7.20
N ARG A 136 -4.93 -12.83 -6.02
CA ARG A 136 -5.58 -12.19 -4.88
C ARG A 136 -4.58 -11.85 -3.79
N LEU A 137 -4.74 -10.65 -3.23
CA LEU A 137 -3.92 -10.13 -2.16
C LEU A 137 -4.69 -10.11 -0.84
N TRP A 138 -4.01 -10.60 0.19
CA TRP A 138 -4.41 -10.43 1.57
C TRP A 138 -3.55 -9.45 2.30
N LEU A 139 -4.19 -8.61 3.10
CA LEU A 139 -3.48 -7.71 3.99
C LEU A 139 -3.58 -8.22 5.41
N ARG A 140 -2.43 -8.53 5.99
CA ARG A 140 -2.30 -8.80 7.42
C ARG A 140 -2.75 -7.58 8.21
N ARG A 141 -3.27 -7.80 9.42
CA ARG A 141 -3.73 -6.72 10.30
C ARG A 141 -2.68 -5.62 10.49
N GLU A 142 -3.10 -4.41 10.11
CA GLU A 142 -2.31 -3.19 10.26
C GLU A 142 -2.56 -2.59 11.66
N LYS A 143 -1.50 -2.17 12.34
CA LYS A 143 -1.63 -1.17 13.42
C LYS A 143 -1.32 0.17 12.78
N GLN A 144 -2.27 1.10 12.89
CA GLN A 144 -2.04 2.48 12.50
C GLN A 144 -1.06 3.10 13.51
N VAL A 145 0.02 3.69 13.01
CA VAL A 145 0.99 4.41 13.85
C VAL A 145 1.17 5.78 13.24
N PHE A 146 0.98 6.82 14.04
CA PHE A 146 1.25 8.20 13.62
C PHE A 146 2.75 8.50 13.79
N PRO A 147 3.34 9.41 12.97
CA PRO A 147 4.78 9.69 13.02
C PRO A 147 5.33 10.10 14.39
N SER A 148 4.48 10.58 15.30
CA SER A 148 4.83 11.12 16.63
C SER A 148 4.87 10.10 17.77
N GLU A 149 4.51 8.83 17.57
CA GLU A 149 4.44 7.83 18.65
C GLU A 149 5.78 7.08 18.85
N SER A 150 6.33 7.11 20.06
CA SER A 150 7.49 6.30 20.47
C SER A 150 7.13 4.82 20.61
N LEU A 151 7.93 3.93 20.03
CA LEU A 151 7.61 2.52 19.81
C LEU A 151 8.03 1.62 20.98
N ASN A 152 7.09 0.85 21.53
CA ASN A 152 7.40 -0.36 22.31
C ASN A 152 7.56 -1.57 21.36
N THR A 153 8.66 -2.31 21.50
CA THR A 153 9.19 -3.25 20.49
C THR A 153 8.73 -4.70 20.61
N SER A 154 7.76 -5.04 21.46
CA SER A 154 7.41 -6.45 21.73
C SER A 154 6.34 -7.08 20.83
N GLU A 155 5.84 -6.39 19.80
CA GLU A 155 4.83 -6.94 18.87
C GLU A 155 5.42 -7.20 17.48
N ASP A 156 6.22 -8.27 17.33
CA ASP A 156 6.96 -8.70 16.11
C ASP A 156 6.08 -9.09 14.88
N ASN A 157 4.81 -8.69 14.87
CA ASN A 157 3.81 -9.28 14.00
C ASN A 157 2.87 -8.27 13.32
N ILE A 158 3.27 -7.00 13.31
CA ILE A 158 2.42 -5.90 12.84
C ILE A 158 3.10 -5.20 11.67
N VAL A 159 2.35 -5.10 10.56
CA VAL A 159 2.75 -4.26 9.43
C VAL A 159 2.38 -2.82 9.76
N ARG A 160 3.39 -1.95 9.78
CA ARG A 160 3.20 -0.54 10.14
C ARG A 160 3.18 0.31 8.88
N PHE A 161 2.13 1.10 8.78
CA PHE A 161 1.94 2.03 7.68
C PHE A 161 1.76 3.43 8.23
N PHE A 162 2.43 4.38 7.59
CA PHE A 162 2.44 5.79 7.96
C PHE A 162 1.69 6.59 6.90
N TRP A 163 0.95 7.59 7.35
CA TRP A 163 0.24 8.52 6.48
C TRP A 163 1.09 9.75 6.19
N TYR A 164 1.07 10.17 4.93
CA TYR A 164 1.77 11.32 4.40
C TYR A 164 0.73 12.20 3.72
N ASN A 165 0.50 13.39 4.27
CA ASN A 165 -0.57 14.29 3.84
C ASN A 165 0.04 15.62 3.38
N PRO A 166 -0.23 16.07 2.13
CA PRO A 166 0.36 17.31 1.61
C PRO A 166 -0.02 18.56 2.40
N HIS A 167 -1.11 18.52 3.18
CA HIS A 167 -1.59 19.67 3.95
C HIS A 167 -1.00 19.80 5.36
N ASN A 168 -0.17 18.85 5.83
CA ASN A 168 0.40 18.86 7.19
C ASN A 168 1.91 19.17 7.21
N LEU A 169 2.36 20.14 6.42
CA LEU A 169 3.78 20.56 6.36
C LEU A 169 4.26 21.42 7.55
N HIS A 170 3.50 21.50 8.66
CA HIS A 170 3.85 22.32 9.84
C HIS A 170 3.80 21.57 11.18
N ALA A 171 4.22 20.30 11.22
CA ALA A 171 4.41 19.59 12.49
C ALA A 171 5.64 18.69 12.47
N SER A 172 6.82 19.31 12.38
CA SER A 172 8.09 18.84 12.95
C SER A 172 9.14 19.93 12.82
#